data_AF-A0A9P9G068-F1
#
_entry.id   AF-A0A9P9G068-F1
#
_cell.length_a   1.000
_cell.length_b   1.000
_cell.length_c   1.000
_cell.angle_alpha   90.00
_cell.angle_beta   90.00
_cell.angle_gamma   90.00
#
_symmetry.space_group_name_H-M   'P 1'
#
loop_
_entity.id
_entity.type
_entity.pdbx_description
1 polymer ?
#
loop_
_entity_poly.entity_id
_entity_poly.type
_entity_poly.pdbx_seq_one_letter_code
_entity_poly.pdbx_strand_id
1 'polypeptide(L)'
;FRPLVHAEVLIHHYLNKNGITMPNRFWRQWQYISASKPTCRLCHYYFSSHSQSQIQVRPSHLNLYPNWRLPEISDEDDAEAREAHRKLLKNIAEKVRNDAKRTLQQRTTKRKQHDSNT
;
A
#
# COMPACT_ATOMS: atom_id res chain seq x y z
N PHE A 1 1.15 -8.39 19.55
CA PHE A 1 1.04 -7.63 18.30
C PHE A 1 1.99 -8.26 17.27
N ARG A 2 1.51 -8.65 16.08
CA ARG A 2 2.31 -9.31 15.02
C ARG A 2 1.90 -8.72 13.66
N PRO A 3 2.54 -7.64 13.20
CA PRO A 3 2.15 -6.98 11.96
C PRO A 3 2.55 -7.84 10.74
N LEU A 4 1.71 -7.85 9.71
CA LEU A 4 1.89 -8.66 8.50
C LEU A 4 1.97 -7.77 7.27
N VAL A 5 2.64 -8.26 6.24
CA VAL A 5 2.62 -7.62 4.91
C VAL A 5 1.38 -8.15 4.19
N HIS A 6 0.51 -7.25 3.75
CA HIS A 6 -0.67 -7.63 2.97
C HIS A 6 -0.27 -8.10 1.56
N ALA A 7 -1.08 -8.97 0.96
CA ALA A 7 -0.78 -9.63 -0.31
C ALA A 7 -0.48 -8.64 -1.45
N GLU A 8 -1.24 -7.56 -1.59
CA GLU A 8 -1.03 -6.59 -2.67
C GLU A 8 0.37 -5.95 -2.59
N VAL A 9 0.76 -5.58 -1.37
CA VAL A 9 2.07 -4.96 -1.08
C VAL A 9 3.20 -5.97 -1.28
N LEU A 10 2.98 -7.23 -0.88
CA LEU A 10 3.96 -8.31 -1.05
C LEU A 10 4.22 -8.60 -2.54
N ILE A 11 3.15 -8.69 -3.35
CA ILE A 11 3.28 -8.87 -4.81
C ILE A 11 4.03 -7.68 -5.40
N HIS A 12 3.63 -6.44 -5.09
CA HIS A 12 4.32 -5.25 -5.60
C HIS A 12 5.81 -5.25 -5.25
N HIS A 13 6.15 -5.59 -4.01
CA HIS A 13 7.55 -5.69 -3.57
C HIS A 13 8.33 -6.76 -4.35
N TYR A 14 7.76 -7.95 -4.52
CA TYR A 14 8.37 -9.01 -5.32
C TYR A 14 8.59 -8.56 -6.77
N LEU A 15 7.60 -7.89 -7.37
CA LEU A 15 7.72 -7.40 -8.75
C LEU A 15 8.84 -6.36 -8.88
N ASN A 16 8.94 -5.45 -7.90
CA ASN A 16 9.96 -4.40 -7.90
C ASN A 16 11.37 -4.99 -7.72
N LYS A 17 11.54 -5.88 -6.73
CA LYS A 17 12.83 -6.56 -6.45
C LYS A 17 13.37 -7.32 -7.65
N ASN A 18 12.49 -7.90 -8.48
CA ASN A 18 12.88 -8.67 -9.66
C ASN A 18 12.90 -7.84 -10.96
N GLY A 19 12.69 -6.52 -10.92
CA GLY A 19 12.70 -5.66 -12.11
C GLY A 19 11.57 -5.97 -13.12
N ILE A 20 10.46 -6.55 -12.66
CA ILE A 20 9.33 -7.00 -13.51
C ILE A 20 8.12 -6.06 -13.42
N THR A 21 8.34 -4.81 -13.05
CA THR A 21 7.31 -3.76 -12.99
C THR A 21 7.02 -3.11 -14.35
N MET A 22 7.79 -3.44 -15.40
CA MET A 22 7.59 -2.90 -16.75
C MET A 22 6.25 -3.33 -17.36
N PRO A 23 5.54 -2.46 -18.12
CA PRO A 23 4.25 -2.80 -18.71
C PRO A 23 4.25 -4.08 -19.56
N ASN A 24 5.32 -4.34 -20.32
CA ASN A 24 5.44 -5.54 -21.16
C ASN A 24 5.48 -6.87 -20.38
N ARG A 25 5.69 -6.84 -19.06
CA ARG A 25 5.63 -8.00 -18.17
C ARG A 25 4.21 -8.31 -17.69
N PHE A 26 3.27 -7.40 -17.93
CA PHE A 26 1.87 -7.59 -17.56
C PHE A 26 1.02 -8.02 -18.75
N TRP A 27 -0.03 -8.78 -18.45
CA TRP A 27 -1.03 -9.15 -19.44
C TRP A 27 -1.64 -7.90 -20.08
N ARG A 28 -1.59 -7.81 -21.42
CA ARG A 28 -2.06 -6.64 -22.19
C ARG A 28 -1.49 -5.30 -21.72
N GLN A 29 -0.30 -5.32 -21.09
CA GLN A 29 0.32 -4.13 -20.51
C GLN A 29 -0.48 -3.48 -19.39
N TRP A 30 -1.43 -4.21 -18.79
CA TRP A 30 -2.21 -3.74 -17.65
C TRP A 30 -1.44 -3.97 -16.38
N GLN A 31 -0.69 -2.94 -15.95
CA GLN A 31 0.01 -2.92 -14.66
C GLN A 31 -1.00 -2.90 -13.51
N TYR A 32 -1.63 -4.03 -13.24
CA TYR A 32 -2.75 -4.13 -12.30
C TYR A 32 -2.48 -5.26 -11.30
N ILE A 33 -2.53 -4.94 -10.01
CA ILE A 33 -2.48 -5.92 -8.92
C ILE A 33 -3.85 -5.98 -8.26
N SER A 34 -4.36 -7.20 -8.08
CA SER A 34 -5.60 -7.43 -7.35
C SER A 34 -5.50 -8.64 -6.43
N ALA A 35 -6.26 -8.58 -5.33
CA ALA A 35 -6.49 -9.69 -4.43
C ALA A 35 -8.01 -9.94 -4.32
N SER A 36 -8.39 -10.98 -3.57
CA SER A 36 -9.79 -11.35 -3.32
C SER A 36 -10.61 -10.20 -2.72
N LYS A 37 -9.97 -9.33 -1.92
CA LYS A 37 -10.59 -8.14 -1.32
C LYS A 37 -10.06 -6.85 -1.98
N PRO A 38 -10.83 -5.75 -1.97
CA PRO A 38 -10.34 -4.43 -2.36
C PRO A 38 -9.23 -3.99 -1.40
N THR A 39 -8.46 -2.97 -1.78
CA THR A 39 -7.32 -2.56 -0.95
C THR A 39 -7.76 -2.01 0.40
N CYS A 40 -7.05 -2.38 1.47
CA CYS A 40 -7.24 -1.71 2.75
C CYS A 40 -6.70 -0.28 2.74
N ARG A 41 -7.01 0.53 3.76
CA ARG A 41 -6.58 1.94 3.81
C ARG A 41 -5.05 2.10 3.71
N LEU A 42 -4.30 1.26 4.41
CA LEU A 42 -2.83 1.33 4.40
C LEU A 42 -2.22 0.86 3.08
N CYS A 43 -2.79 -0.17 2.45
CA CYS A 43 -2.38 -0.58 1.10
C CYS A 43 -2.66 0.54 0.09
N HIS A 44 -3.82 1.19 0.19
CA HIS A 44 -4.13 2.35 -0.65
C HIS A 44 -3.14 3.51 -0.45
N TYR A 45 -2.73 3.80 0.79
CA TYR A 45 -1.70 4.79 1.07
C TYR A 45 -0.31 4.38 0.58
N TYR A 46 0.01 3.09 0.61
CA TYR A 46 1.26 2.55 0.07
C TYR A 46 1.35 2.78 -1.45
N PHE A 47 0.34 2.37 -2.20
CA PHE A 47 0.32 2.52 -3.66
C PHE A 47 0.25 3.99 -4.09
N SER A 48 -0.53 4.82 -3.37
CA SER A 48 -0.59 6.27 -3.66
C SER A 48 0.65 7.06 -3.22
N SER A 49 1.58 6.45 -2.48
CA SER A 49 2.86 7.08 -2.10
C SER A 49 4.02 6.62 -2.97
N HIS A 50 3.82 5.58 -3.78
CA HIS A 50 4.79 5.14 -4.79
C HIS A 50 4.57 5.92 -6.08
N SER A 51 5.25 7.06 -6.21
CA SER A 51 5.20 7.91 -7.41
C SER A 51 5.77 7.23 -8.67
N GLN A 52 6.65 6.24 -8.50
CA GLN A 52 7.34 5.56 -9.60
C GLN A 52 6.56 4.35 -10.16
N SER A 53 5.53 3.89 -9.45
CA SER A 53 4.79 2.69 -9.84
C SER A 53 3.49 3.09 -10.54
N GLN A 54 3.41 2.84 -11.85
CA GLN A 54 2.16 2.95 -12.61
C GLN A 54 1.17 1.81 -12.30
N ILE A 55 1.48 1.00 -11.28
CA ILE A 55 0.67 -0.14 -10.89
C ILE A 55 -0.64 0.34 -10.28
N GLN A 56 -1.73 0.01 -10.96
CA GLN A 56 -3.09 0.21 -10.52
C GLN A 56 -3.52 -0.93 -9.58
N VAL A 57 -4.43 -0.61 -8.67
CA VAL A 57 -5.00 -1.55 -7.70
C VAL A 57 -6.50 -1.36 -7.58
N ARG A 58 -7.19 -2.35 -7.00
CA ARG A 58 -8.62 -2.22 -6.69
C ARG A 58 -8.90 -1.00 -5.81
N PRO A 59 -10.01 -0.26 -6.04
CA PRO A 59 -10.45 0.83 -5.16
C PRO A 59 -10.53 0.38 -3.70
N SER A 60 -10.16 1.27 -2.78
CA SER A 60 -10.05 0.90 -1.37
C SER A 60 -11.42 0.81 -0.70
N HIS A 61 -11.61 -0.19 0.17
CA HIS A 61 -12.74 -0.22 1.10
C HIS A 61 -12.48 0.64 2.37
N LEU A 62 -11.28 1.24 2.47
CA LEU A 62 -10.87 2.21 3.48
C LEU A 62 -10.91 1.73 4.94
N ASN A 63 -10.97 0.41 5.21
CA ASN A 63 -10.80 -0.09 6.58
C ASN A 63 -9.31 -0.08 6.96
N LEU A 64 -9.04 0.30 8.20
CA LEU A 64 -7.71 0.39 8.78
C LEU A 64 -7.42 -0.89 9.57
N TYR A 65 -6.35 -1.60 9.22
CA TYR A 65 -5.87 -2.77 9.96
C TYR A 65 -4.56 -2.43 10.66
N PRO A 66 -4.51 -2.38 12.00
CA PRO A 66 -3.28 -2.07 12.73
C PRO A 66 -2.17 -3.12 12.58
N ASN A 67 -2.54 -4.37 12.30
CA ASN A 67 -1.59 -5.47 12.06
C ASN A 67 -1.01 -5.43 10.64
N TRP A 68 -0.47 -4.28 10.23
CA TRP A 68 0.08 -4.05 8.89
C TRP A 68 1.52 -3.55 8.99
N ARG A 69 2.39 -4.01 8.10
CA ARG A 69 3.76 -3.49 7.94
C ARG A 69 4.19 -3.38 6.48
N LEU A 70 5.26 -2.61 6.25
CA LEU A 70 5.99 -2.61 4.99
C LEU A 70 6.81 -3.90 4.81
N PRO A 71 7.12 -4.28 3.55
CA PRO A 71 8.08 -5.34 3.25
C PRO A 71 9.46 -5.03 3.81
N GLU A 72 10.20 -6.08 4.18
CA GLU A 72 11.59 -5.95 4.60
C GLU A 72 12.49 -5.53 3.44
N ILE A 73 13.52 -4.74 3.77
CA ILE A 73 14.56 -4.35 2.83
C ILE A 73 15.56 -5.50 2.78
N SER A 74 16.00 -5.87 1.58
CA SER A 74 16.87 -7.05 1.41
C SER A 74 18.32 -6.80 1.82
N ASP A 75 18.81 -5.57 1.61
CA ASP A 75 20.13 -5.12 2.05
C ASP A 75 19.97 -4.03 3.11
N GLU A 76 20.21 -4.39 4.38
CA GLU A 76 20.20 -3.40 5.47
C GLU A 76 21.36 -2.41 5.35
N ASP A 77 22.43 -2.75 4.63
CA ASP A 77 23.58 -1.87 4.43
C ASP A 77 23.29 -0.76 3.39
N ASP A 78 22.30 -0.94 2.53
CA ASP A 78 21.89 0.07 1.54
C ASP A 78 21.20 1.26 2.22
N ALA A 79 21.96 2.35 2.37
CA ALA A 79 21.49 3.58 2.99
C ALA A 79 20.38 4.26 2.18
N GLU A 80 20.40 4.16 0.86
CA GLU A 80 19.38 4.76 0.00
C GLU A 80 18.06 3.99 0.12
N ALA A 81 18.11 2.66 0.08
CA ALA A 81 16.93 1.82 0.29
C ALA A 81 16.31 2.03 1.68
N ARG A 82 17.13 2.14 2.73
CA ARG A 82 16.67 2.47 4.08
C ARG A 82 15.97 3.83 4.16
N GLU A 83 16.56 4.86 3.57
CA GLU A 83 15.96 6.19 3.58
C GLU A 83 14.67 6.23 2.75
N ALA A 84 14.63 5.57 1.58
CA ALA A 84 13.43 5.43 0.78
C ALA A 84 12.30 4.72 1.56
N HIS A 85 12.61 3.62 2.24
CA HIS A 85 11.68 2.89 3.09
C HIS A 85 11.16 3.74 4.26
N ARG A 86 12.04 4.48 4.94
CA ARG A 86 11.69 5.40 6.03
C ARG A 86 10.80 6.55 5.53
N LYS A 87 11.13 7.13 4.38
CA LYS A 87 10.35 8.20 3.73
C LYS A 87 8.97 7.71 3.36
N LEU A 88 8.85 6.52 2.79
CA LEU A 88 7.57 5.89 2.49
C LEU A 88 6.72 5.70 3.74
N LEU A 89 7.31 5.16 4.82
CA LEU A 89 6.60 4.98 6.09
C LEU A 89 6.11 6.32 6.66
N LYS A 90 6.94 7.36 6.60
CA LYS A 90 6.58 8.72 7.04
C LYS A 90 5.41 9.28 6.23
N ASN A 91 5.41 9.11 4.91
CA ASN A 91 4.33 9.55 4.03
C ASN A 91 3.01 8.83 4.35
N ILE A 92 3.05 7.51 4.58
CA ILE A 92 1.87 6.74 4.98
C ILE A 92 1.37 7.21 6.35
N ALA A 93 2.26 7.40 7.32
CA ALA A 93 1.90 7.88 8.66
C ALA A 93 1.27 9.29 8.61
N GLU A 94 1.78 10.18 7.77
CA GLU A 94 1.22 11.51 7.56
C GLU A 94 -0.19 11.44 6.96
N LYS A 95 -0.40 10.60 5.93
CA LYS A 95 -1.74 10.36 5.37
C LYS A 95 -2.71 9.83 6.43
N VAL A 96 -2.29 8.89 7.27
CA VAL A 96 -3.10 8.38 8.38
C VAL A 96 -3.45 9.49 9.38
N ARG A 97 -2.48 10.32 9.77
CA ARG A 97 -2.71 11.46 10.68
C ARG A 97 -3.69 12.46 10.10
N ASN A 98 -3.53 12.81 8.83
CA ASN A 98 -4.42 13.75 8.14
C ASN A 98 -5.84 13.19 8.03
N ASP A 99 -5.97 11.89 7.76
CA ASP A 99 -7.25 11.21 7.72
C ASP A 99 -7.94 11.17 9.09
N ALA A 100 -7.18 10.94 10.16
CA ALA A 100 -7.67 11.01 11.54
C ALA A 100 -8.15 12.43 11.90
N LYS A 101 -7.35 13.47 11.60
CA LYS A 101 -7.76 14.88 11.77
C LYS A 101 -9.04 15.19 11.01
N ARG A 102 -9.14 14.76 9.74
CA ARG A 102 -10.33 14.96 8.92
C ARG A 102 -11.56 14.28 9.54
N THR A 103 -11.42 13.05 10.01
CA THR A 103 -12.53 12.33 10.66
C THR A 103 -12.99 13.02 11.95
N LEU A 104 -12.08 13.58 12.74
CA LEU A 104 -12.44 14.37 13.92
C LEU A 104 -13.21 15.65 13.55
N GLN A 105 -12.74 16.38 12.53
CA GLN A 105 -13.37 17.61 12.05
C GLN A 105 -14.77 17.36 11.45
N GLN A 106 -14.88 16.34 10.58
CA GLN A 106 -16.11 16.02 9.87
C GLN A 106 -17.08 15.16 10.67
N ARG A 107 -16.66 14.66 11.85
CA ARG A 107 -17.41 13.71 12.70
C ARG A 107 -17.92 12.48 11.95
N THR A 108 -17.27 12.12 10.85
CA THR A 108 -17.68 11.03 9.96
C THR A 108 -16.47 10.15 9.61
N THR A 109 -16.70 8.85 9.59
CA THR A 109 -15.68 7.86 9.25
C THR A 109 -15.89 7.36 7.83
N LYS A 110 -14.84 7.38 7.01
CA LYS A 110 -14.87 6.75 5.68
C LYS A 110 -14.46 5.28 5.82
N ARG A 111 -15.40 4.42 6.21
CA ARG A 111 -15.16 2.97 6.33
C ARG A 111 -16.29 2.20 5.68
N LYS A 112 -16.02 0.98 5.23
CA LYS A 112 -17.05 0.06 4.74
C LYS A 112 -17.34 -0.99 5.82
N GLN A 113 -18.62 -1.28 6.05
CA GLN A 113 -19.04 -2.28 7.04
C GLN A 113 -18.46 -3.66 6.72
N HIS A 114 -18.49 -4.03 5.45
CA HIS A 114 -17.86 -5.25 4.92
C HIS A 114 -16.68 -4.89 4.04
N ASP A 115 -15.60 -5.63 4.17
CA ASP A 115 -14.40 -5.47 3.33
C ASP A 115 -14.53 -6.17 1.97
N SER A 116 -15.68 -6.79 1.69
CA SER A 116 -16.01 -7.43 0.42
C SER A 116 -16.95 -6.54 -0.40
N ASN A 117 -16.93 -6.72 -1.73
CA ASN A 117 -17.85 -6.06 -2.65
C ASN A 117 -18.95 -6.99 -3.19
N THR A 118 -18.96 -8.24 -2.73
CA THR A 118 -20.04 -9.23 -2.91
C THR A 118 -21.08 -9.08 -1.82
#